data_AF-A0AAX7T054-F1
#
_entry.id   AF-A0AAX7T054-F1
#
_cell.length_a   1.000
_cell.length_b   1.000
_cell.length_c   1.000
_cell.angle_alpha   90.00
_cell.angle_beta   90.00
_cell.angle_gamma   90.00
#
_symmetry.space_group_name_H-M   'P 1'
#
loop_
_entity.id
_entity.type
_entity.pdbx_description
1 polymer ?
#
loop_
_entity_poly.entity_id
_entity_poly.type
_entity_poly.pdbx_seq_one_letter_code
_entity_poly.pdbx_strand_id
1 'polypeptide(L)'
;SLEFLLGQLHLSCDSSRVLMCHALAAIATHLPVLGDGMLGDLVDLYRVASHSSTDKQQELLVSLATVIFVASQSSLSAEVKTVIKQQLENVANGWTVYRIARQASRMGCHEFSSELYQCVRTRVASEHFYFWLSSLKEFSQAEQCLSHVEDGDYSGAMSAIAEALRSYQKGIASLTAASTPLSPLTFQCEFIKLRIDTLQALSQLICTCNSLKTSPPPAIATTIALTSGNELQRCGRISMQMKVCMDEFRSLAARYADLHQSSFDADYATLRNVELQQQSCLLVSHVIEALILDPQAASFQEYGTVGSVQTESEYERRMMSVFNHVLEEAESLTKKHPPVSHLHTSCLCDAVIALLKVPLSFQRYFFQKLQSTSIKLALSPSPRTPSEPIPVQNTQQLTLKVEGVVQHGSTPGLFRKIQSVCLNVTSVLQSKTGPDYKIPLDTKTNEIKQRVEPHNDYFSTQFLLNFSILGTHTVTVEASVVDESGIEWKTGPKTTVSVKSLEDPYSQQLRHQLQQGGAQPAPQRSTYTRF
;
A
#
# COMPACT_ATOMS: atom_id res chain seq x y z
N SER A 1 0.07 -41.24 4.10
CA SER A 1 -0.02 -40.23 5.18
C SER A 1 -1.28 -39.38 5.05
N LEU A 2 -1.56 -38.77 3.89
CA LEU A 2 -2.81 -38.01 3.65
C LEU A 2 -4.08 -38.86 3.76
N GLU A 3 -4.13 -40.01 3.07
CA GLU A 3 -5.27 -40.94 3.16
C GLU A 3 -5.57 -41.40 4.59
N PHE A 4 -4.52 -41.53 5.41
CA PHE A 4 -4.67 -41.85 6.83
C PHE A 4 -5.34 -40.69 7.60
N LEU A 5 -4.95 -39.43 7.33
CA LEU A 5 -5.61 -38.26 7.92
C LEU A 5 -7.07 -38.17 7.48
N LEU A 6 -7.39 -38.42 6.20
CA LEU A 6 -8.77 -38.40 5.70
C LEU A 6 -9.61 -39.53 6.32
N GLY A 7 -9.06 -40.74 6.43
CA GLY A 7 -9.72 -41.84 7.13
C GLY A 7 -9.97 -41.55 8.61
N GLN A 8 -8.98 -40.97 9.31
CA GLN A 8 -9.12 -40.58 10.72
C GLN A 8 -10.11 -39.41 10.90
N LEU A 9 -10.28 -38.54 9.90
CA LEU A 9 -11.18 -37.38 9.97
C LEU A 9 -12.64 -37.83 10.12
N HIS A 10 -13.02 -38.93 9.46
CA HIS A 10 -14.34 -39.53 9.57
C HIS A 10 -14.60 -40.15 10.95
N LEU A 11 -13.58 -40.75 11.57
CA LEU A 11 -13.70 -41.51 12.82
C LEU A 11 -13.51 -40.67 14.09
N SER A 12 -13.02 -39.44 13.94
CA SER A 12 -12.67 -38.56 15.07
C SER A 12 -13.84 -37.77 15.62
N CYS A 13 -13.73 -37.34 16.88
CA CYS A 13 -14.63 -36.34 17.46
C CYS A 13 -14.32 -34.93 16.92
N ASP A 14 -15.28 -34.01 17.05
CA ASP A 14 -15.20 -32.68 16.40
C ASP A 14 -13.97 -31.86 16.80
N SER A 15 -13.52 -31.95 18.07
CA SER A 15 -12.31 -31.25 18.51
C SER A 15 -11.05 -31.72 17.78
N SER A 16 -10.94 -33.02 17.54
CA SER A 16 -9.82 -33.59 16.78
C SER A 16 -9.95 -33.26 15.29
N ARG A 17 -11.18 -33.28 14.76
CA ARG A 17 -11.45 -32.89 13.36
C ARG A 17 -11.01 -31.46 13.06
N VAL A 18 -11.22 -30.51 13.98
CA VAL A 18 -10.75 -29.11 13.84
C VAL A 18 -9.23 -29.07 13.65
N LEU A 19 -8.47 -29.74 14.51
CA LEU A 19 -7.00 -29.77 14.44
C LEU A 19 -6.51 -30.45 13.15
N MET A 20 -7.18 -31.55 12.76
CA MET A 20 -6.87 -32.25 11.52
C MET A 20 -7.16 -31.38 10.29
N CYS A 21 -8.24 -30.60 10.29
CA CYS A 21 -8.52 -29.62 9.24
C CYS A 21 -7.40 -28.56 9.16
N HIS A 22 -6.93 -28.03 10.31
CA HIS A 22 -5.81 -27.09 10.30
C HIS A 22 -4.54 -27.71 9.71
N ALA A 23 -4.23 -28.97 10.04
CA ALA A 23 -3.11 -29.69 9.46
C ALA A 23 -3.28 -29.89 7.93
N LEU A 24 -4.47 -30.30 7.48
CA LEU A 24 -4.79 -30.48 6.06
C LEU A 24 -4.67 -29.15 5.29
N ALA A 25 -5.18 -28.05 5.83
CA ALA A 25 -5.05 -26.72 5.22
C ALA A 25 -3.56 -26.31 5.07
N ALA A 26 -2.74 -26.54 6.10
CA ALA A 26 -1.32 -26.23 6.05
C ALA A 26 -0.59 -27.07 4.99
N ILE A 27 -0.86 -28.38 4.94
CA ILE A 27 -0.28 -29.29 3.94
C ILE A 27 -0.70 -28.90 2.52
N ALA A 28 -2.00 -28.68 2.29
CA ALA A 28 -2.55 -28.36 0.97
C ALA A 28 -2.07 -26.99 0.44
N THR A 29 -1.75 -26.04 1.32
CA THR A 29 -1.18 -24.75 0.93
C THR A 29 0.19 -24.92 0.26
N HIS A 30 1.02 -25.85 0.76
CA HIS A 30 2.33 -26.16 0.18
C HIS A 30 2.25 -27.15 -0.98
N LEU A 31 1.28 -28.07 -0.98
CA LEU A 31 1.11 -29.11 -1.98
C LEU A 31 -0.32 -29.09 -2.57
N PRO A 32 -0.61 -28.17 -3.52
CA PRO A 32 -1.95 -28.03 -4.11
C PRO A 32 -2.49 -29.30 -4.77
N VAL A 33 -1.60 -30.12 -5.34
CA VAL A 33 -1.96 -31.41 -5.97
C VAL A 33 -2.71 -32.38 -5.04
N LEU A 34 -2.56 -32.19 -3.72
CA LEU A 34 -3.28 -32.99 -2.72
C LEU A 34 -4.71 -32.49 -2.48
N GLY A 35 -5.01 -31.24 -2.83
CA GLY A 35 -6.31 -30.59 -2.64
C GLY A 35 -7.42 -31.27 -3.45
N ASP A 36 -7.18 -31.49 -4.74
CA ASP A 36 -8.18 -32.11 -5.64
C ASP A 36 -8.59 -33.51 -5.16
N GLY A 37 -7.62 -34.30 -4.70
CA GLY A 37 -7.86 -35.66 -4.21
C GLY A 37 -8.65 -35.73 -2.91
N MET A 38 -8.66 -34.67 -2.09
CA MET A 38 -9.39 -34.64 -0.81
C MET A 38 -10.73 -33.91 -0.87
N LEU A 39 -11.02 -33.18 -1.96
CA LEU A 39 -12.17 -32.27 -2.02
C LEU A 39 -13.50 -33.00 -1.84
N GLY A 40 -13.66 -34.18 -2.45
CA GLY A 40 -14.89 -35.00 -2.32
C GLY A 40 -15.18 -35.37 -0.87
N ASP A 41 -14.20 -35.99 -0.19
CA ASP A 41 -14.32 -36.38 1.22
C ASP A 41 -14.63 -35.19 2.14
N LEU A 42 -14.00 -34.04 1.90
CA LEU A 42 -14.23 -32.83 2.69
C LEU A 42 -15.66 -32.29 2.51
N VAL A 43 -16.19 -32.33 1.29
CA VAL A 43 -17.56 -31.87 0.98
C VAL A 43 -18.59 -32.82 1.58
N ASP A 44 -18.35 -34.13 1.51
CA ASP A 44 -19.21 -35.14 2.14
C ASP A 44 -19.23 -34.98 3.66
N LEU A 45 -18.06 -34.79 4.29
CA LEU A 45 -17.96 -34.48 5.72
C LEU A 45 -18.66 -33.18 6.09
N TYR A 46 -18.55 -32.14 5.26
CA TYR A 46 -19.25 -30.86 5.48
C TYR A 46 -20.77 -31.04 5.45
N ARG A 47 -21.27 -31.86 4.52
CA ARG A 47 -22.71 -32.17 4.37
C ARG A 47 -23.29 -32.86 5.61
N VAL A 48 -22.53 -33.76 6.24
CA VAL A 48 -22.99 -34.54 7.39
C VAL A 48 -22.52 -33.98 8.74
N ALA A 49 -21.79 -32.85 8.75
CA ALA A 49 -21.34 -32.22 9.98
C ALA A 49 -22.57 -31.90 10.86
N SER A 50 -22.60 -32.43 12.08
CA SER A 50 -23.73 -32.44 13.03
C SER A 50 -24.68 -31.22 12.97
N HIS A 51 -25.99 -31.47 13.08
CA HIS A 51 -27.05 -30.45 13.10
C HIS A 51 -27.14 -29.62 14.41
N SER A 52 -26.17 -29.75 15.32
CA SER A 52 -26.16 -29.02 16.59
C SER A 52 -25.49 -27.64 16.48
N SER A 53 -26.00 -26.62 17.18
CA SER A 53 -25.46 -25.26 17.15
C SER A 53 -24.35 -24.99 18.19
N THR A 54 -23.61 -26.02 18.62
CA THR A 54 -22.56 -25.88 19.65
C THR A 54 -21.35 -25.10 19.13
N ASP A 55 -20.63 -24.40 20.03
CA ASP A 55 -19.45 -23.60 19.65
C ASP A 55 -18.37 -24.41 18.91
N LYS A 56 -18.14 -25.67 19.34
CA LYS A 56 -17.19 -26.57 18.68
C LYS A 56 -17.63 -26.95 17.27
N GLN A 57 -18.94 -27.12 17.05
CA GLN A 57 -19.49 -27.38 15.72
C GLN A 57 -19.33 -26.17 14.81
N GLN A 58 -19.57 -24.96 15.34
CA GLN A 58 -19.34 -23.71 14.60
C GLN A 58 -17.86 -23.58 14.18
N GLU A 59 -16.94 -23.94 15.07
CA GLU A 59 -15.51 -23.96 14.75
C GLU A 59 -15.17 -25.02 13.69
N LEU A 60 -15.72 -26.22 13.80
CA LEU A 60 -15.53 -27.29 12.80
C LEU A 60 -16.01 -26.87 11.40
N LEU A 61 -17.17 -26.23 11.29
CA LEU A 61 -17.67 -25.71 10.02
C LEU A 61 -16.69 -24.70 9.39
N VAL A 62 -16.14 -23.78 10.20
CA VAL A 62 -15.14 -22.83 9.70
C VAL A 62 -13.89 -23.56 9.23
N SER A 63 -13.40 -24.53 9.99
CA SER A 63 -12.17 -25.27 9.66
C SER A 63 -12.36 -26.12 8.40
N LEU A 64 -13.47 -26.85 8.26
CA LEU A 64 -13.77 -27.62 7.05
C LEU A 64 -13.91 -26.72 5.82
N ALA A 65 -14.69 -25.63 5.91
CA ALA A 65 -14.84 -24.68 4.81
C ALA A 65 -13.48 -24.06 4.41
N THR A 66 -12.62 -23.77 5.39
CA THR A 66 -11.27 -23.26 5.12
C THR A 66 -10.45 -24.25 4.30
N VAL A 67 -10.44 -25.54 4.67
CA VAL A 67 -9.71 -26.57 3.91
C VAL A 67 -10.32 -26.75 2.51
N ILE A 68 -11.64 -26.72 2.38
CA ILE A 68 -12.34 -26.79 1.08
C ILE A 68 -11.88 -25.63 0.17
N PHE A 69 -11.84 -24.40 0.69
CA PHE A 69 -11.39 -23.25 -0.10
C PHE A 69 -9.92 -23.38 -0.51
N VAL A 70 -9.05 -23.82 0.40
CA VAL A 70 -7.63 -24.10 0.09
C VAL A 70 -7.53 -25.18 -0.98
N ALA A 71 -8.28 -26.27 -0.87
CA ALA A 71 -8.26 -27.36 -1.85
C ALA A 71 -8.79 -26.92 -3.23
N SER A 72 -9.78 -26.03 -3.27
CA SER A 72 -10.44 -25.59 -4.52
C SER A 72 -9.71 -24.49 -5.31
N GLN A 73 -8.61 -23.93 -4.78
CA GLN A 73 -7.73 -23.00 -5.50
C GLN A 73 -8.50 -21.84 -6.19
N SER A 74 -9.38 -21.13 -5.47
CA SER A 74 -10.27 -20.04 -5.95
C SER A 74 -11.42 -20.41 -6.89
N SER A 75 -11.53 -21.66 -7.35
CA SER A 75 -12.58 -22.13 -8.26
C SER A 75 -13.54 -23.11 -7.57
N LEU A 76 -14.55 -22.59 -6.87
CA LEU A 76 -15.58 -23.44 -6.27
C LEU A 76 -16.67 -23.79 -7.28
N SER A 77 -16.98 -25.09 -7.38
CA SER A 77 -18.13 -25.57 -8.15
C SER A 77 -19.46 -25.12 -7.53
N ALA A 78 -20.49 -25.01 -8.36
CA ALA A 78 -21.84 -24.63 -7.92
C ALA A 78 -22.42 -25.63 -6.90
N GLU A 79 -22.08 -26.92 -7.02
CA GLU A 79 -22.48 -27.95 -6.07
C GLU A 79 -21.88 -27.69 -4.68
N VAL A 80 -20.57 -27.46 -4.60
CA VAL A 80 -19.89 -27.19 -3.32
C VAL A 80 -20.44 -25.92 -2.67
N LYS A 81 -20.64 -24.85 -3.44
CA LYS A 81 -21.28 -23.61 -2.94
C LYS A 81 -22.66 -23.88 -2.34
N THR A 82 -23.45 -24.74 -3.00
CA THR A 82 -24.81 -25.09 -2.55
C THR A 82 -24.78 -25.89 -1.26
N VAL A 83 -23.91 -26.90 -1.15
CA VAL A 83 -23.74 -27.68 0.09
C VAL A 83 -23.36 -26.78 1.25
N ILE A 84 -22.39 -25.87 1.04
CA ILE A 84 -21.96 -24.95 2.09
C ILE A 84 -23.11 -24.05 2.52
N LYS A 85 -23.82 -23.42 1.58
CA LYS A 85 -24.95 -22.52 1.88
C LYS A 85 -26.06 -23.20 2.67
N GLN A 86 -26.51 -24.37 2.23
CA GLN A 86 -27.58 -25.13 2.89
C GLN A 86 -27.23 -25.40 4.36
N GLN A 87 -25.99 -25.80 4.61
CA GLN A 87 -25.57 -26.05 6.00
C GLN A 87 -25.48 -24.77 6.84
N LEU A 88 -25.04 -23.66 6.25
CA LEU A 88 -24.98 -22.39 6.95
C LEU A 88 -26.38 -21.85 7.32
N GLU A 89 -27.37 -22.03 6.45
CA GLU A 89 -28.76 -21.64 6.71
C GLU A 89 -29.39 -22.44 7.86
N ASN A 90 -29.02 -23.71 7.99
CA ASN A 90 -29.61 -24.60 8.98
C ASN A 90 -29.07 -24.41 10.40
N VAL A 91 -27.75 -24.23 10.55
CA VAL A 91 -27.09 -24.35 11.88
C VAL A 91 -26.10 -23.24 12.21
N ALA A 92 -25.69 -22.40 11.27
CA ALA A 92 -24.62 -21.44 11.50
C ALA A 92 -25.13 -20.11 12.06
N ASN A 93 -24.43 -19.60 13.08
CA ASN A 93 -24.65 -18.23 13.54
C ASN A 93 -23.98 -17.21 12.59
N GLY A 94 -24.34 -15.93 12.71
CA GLY A 94 -23.81 -14.88 11.83
C GLY A 94 -22.28 -14.72 11.90
N TRP A 95 -21.67 -15.03 13.05
CA TRP A 95 -20.21 -14.98 13.20
C TRP A 95 -19.50 -16.09 12.43
N THR A 96 -20.05 -17.30 12.43
CA THR A 96 -19.56 -18.44 11.63
C THR A 96 -19.63 -18.13 10.15
N VAL A 97 -20.78 -17.61 9.68
CA VAL A 97 -20.95 -17.21 8.28
C VAL A 97 -19.94 -16.13 7.89
N TYR A 98 -19.73 -15.11 8.74
CA TYR A 98 -18.72 -14.08 8.52
C TYR A 98 -17.29 -14.64 8.46
N ARG A 99 -16.93 -15.54 9.38
CA ARG A 99 -15.61 -16.20 9.38
C ARG A 99 -15.39 -16.98 8.09
N ILE A 100 -16.40 -17.70 7.60
CA ILE A 100 -16.31 -18.45 6.33
C ILE A 100 -16.20 -17.50 5.14
N ALA A 101 -17.01 -16.44 5.08
CA ALA A 101 -16.91 -15.40 4.05
C ALA A 101 -15.51 -14.79 3.99
N ARG A 102 -14.90 -14.49 5.16
CA ARG A 102 -13.52 -14.02 5.27
C ARG A 102 -12.51 -15.03 4.72
N GLN A 103 -12.68 -16.32 4.99
CA GLN A 103 -11.79 -17.36 4.46
C GLN A 103 -11.92 -17.47 2.94
N ALA A 104 -13.14 -17.41 2.42
CA ALA A 104 -13.40 -17.37 0.98
C ALA A 104 -12.70 -16.17 0.32
N SER A 105 -12.84 -14.96 0.88
CA SER A 105 -12.14 -13.76 0.41
C SER A 105 -10.62 -13.88 0.47
N ARG A 106 -10.05 -14.51 1.51
CA ARG A 106 -8.61 -14.73 1.60
C ARG A 106 -8.12 -15.70 0.52
N MET A 107 -8.90 -16.71 0.17
CA MET A 107 -8.56 -17.70 -0.86
C MET A 107 -9.00 -17.29 -2.29
N GLY A 108 -9.35 -16.01 -2.51
CA GLY A 108 -9.75 -15.50 -3.83
C GLY A 108 -11.12 -15.95 -4.32
N CYS A 109 -11.95 -16.57 -3.47
CA CYS A 109 -13.28 -17.08 -3.81
C CYS A 109 -14.33 -15.96 -3.73
N HIS A 110 -14.16 -14.91 -4.54
CA HIS A 110 -14.85 -13.63 -4.35
C HIS A 110 -16.36 -13.69 -4.58
N GLU A 111 -16.83 -14.40 -5.60
CA GLU A 111 -18.26 -14.61 -5.85
C GLU A 111 -18.96 -15.15 -4.60
N PHE A 112 -18.44 -16.23 -4.03
CA PHE A 112 -19.04 -16.85 -2.86
C PHE A 112 -18.95 -15.96 -1.61
N SER A 113 -17.82 -15.29 -1.42
CA SER A 113 -17.67 -14.34 -0.30
C SER A 113 -18.67 -13.19 -0.35
N SER A 114 -18.94 -12.65 -1.54
CA SER A 114 -19.92 -11.57 -1.78
C SER A 114 -21.32 -11.99 -1.34
N GLU A 115 -21.74 -13.19 -1.74
CA GLU A 115 -23.03 -13.76 -1.35
C GLU A 115 -23.14 -13.91 0.16
N LEU A 116 -22.10 -14.46 0.81
CA LEU A 116 -22.10 -14.65 2.26
C LEU A 116 -22.11 -13.31 3.02
N TYR A 117 -21.35 -12.31 2.59
CA TYR A 117 -21.40 -10.97 3.18
C TYR A 117 -22.79 -10.34 3.02
N GLN A 118 -23.42 -10.51 1.86
CA GLN A 118 -24.79 -10.04 1.63
C GLN A 118 -25.78 -10.69 2.60
N CYS A 119 -25.64 -12.00 2.88
CA CYS A 119 -26.50 -12.73 3.82
C CYS A 119 -26.39 -12.22 5.27
N VAL A 120 -25.19 -11.82 5.73
CA VAL A 120 -24.99 -11.36 7.11
C VAL A 120 -25.17 -9.85 7.29
N ARG A 121 -25.06 -9.06 6.23
CA ARG A 121 -25.04 -7.59 6.30
C ARG A 121 -26.23 -7.00 7.05
N THR A 122 -27.43 -7.53 6.88
CA THR A 122 -28.66 -7.01 7.53
C THR A 122 -28.94 -7.62 8.91
N ARG A 123 -28.06 -8.53 9.38
CA ARG A 123 -28.22 -9.25 10.65
C ARG A 123 -27.32 -8.72 11.77
N VAL A 124 -26.63 -7.59 11.54
CA VAL A 124 -25.71 -6.98 12.51
C VAL A 124 -26.40 -5.89 13.33
N ALA A 125 -25.96 -5.75 14.58
CA ALA A 125 -26.54 -4.81 15.54
C ALA A 125 -25.91 -3.40 15.51
N SER A 126 -24.92 -3.14 14.64
CA SER A 126 -24.21 -1.86 14.56
C SER A 126 -24.15 -1.36 13.12
N GLU A 127 -24.40 -0.06 12.93
CA GLU A 127 -24.26 0.61 11.65
C GLU A 127 -22.83 0.52 11.10
N HIS A 128 -21.80 0.63 11.96
CA HIS A 128 -20.40 0.48 11.54
C HIS A 128 -20.15 -0.93 10.96
N PHE A 129 -20.73 -1.97 11.58
CA PHE A 129 -20.63 -3.34 11.04
C PHE A 129 -21.46 -3.52 9.77
N TYR A 130 -22.60 -2.84 9.63
CA TYR A 130 -23.37 -2.84 8.38
C TYR A 130 -22.54 -2.24 7.23
N PHE A 131 -21.90 -1.10 7.46
CA PHE A 131 -21.04 -0.45 6.47
C PHE A 131 -19.76 -1.24 6.18
N TRP A 132 -19.16 -1.86 7.19
CA TRP A 132 -18.04 -2.79 7.02
C TRP A 132 -18.42 -3.96 6.12
N LEU A 133 -19.51 -4.67 6.42
CA LEU A 133 -19.97 -5.80 5.60
C LEU A 133 -20.42 -5.36 4.20
N SER A 134 -21.00 -4.16 4.07
CA SER A 134 -21.29 -3.56 2.77
C SER A 134 -20.02 -3.38 1.95
N SER A 135 -18.96 -2.84 2.56
CA SER A 135 -17.69 -2.64 1.87
C SER A 135 -17.07 -3.95 1.40
N LEU A 136 -17.02 -4.96 2.27
CA LEU A 136 -16.48 -6.29 1.93
C LEU A 136 -17.25 -6.95 0.79
N LYS A 137 -18.58 -6.85 0.81
CA LYS A 137 -19.45 -7.34 -0.28
C LYS A 137 -19.13 -6.65 -1.60
N GLU A 138 -19.05 -5.32 -1.62
CA GLU A 138 -18.72 -4.56 -2.84
C GLU A 138 -17.28 -4.84 -3.34
N PHE A 139 -16.29 -5.01 -2.45
CA PHE A 139 -14.93 -5.40 -2.83
C PHE A 139 -14.87 -6.79 -3.47
N SER A 140 -15.59 -7.76 -2.89
CA SER A 140 -15.72 -9.08 -3.49
C SER A 140 -16.43 -9.05 -4.84
N GLN A 141 -17.45 -8.20 -5.01
CA GLN A 141 -18.07 -8.00 -6.34
C GLN A 141 -17.09 -7.40 -7.34
N ALA A 142 -16.26 -6.45 -6.92
CA ALA A 142 -15.25 -5.84 -7.79
C ALA A 142 -14.24 -6.88 -8.31
N GLU A 143 -13.69 -7.72 -7.42
CA GLU A 143 -12.73 -8.75 -7.81
C GLU A 143 -13.37 -9.88 -8.64
N GLN A 144 -14.65 -10.22 -8.39
CA GLN A 144 -15.39 -11.16 -9.23
C GLN A 144 -15.52 -10.67 -10.68
N CYS A 145 -15.67 -9.37 -10.92
CA CYS A 145 -15.75 -8.83 -12.28
C CYS A 145 -14.46 -9.08 -13.07
N LEU A 146 -13.31 -9.12 -12.39
CA LEU A 146 -11.99 -9.27 -13.01
C LEU A 146 -11.64 -10.73 -13.33
N SER A 147 -12.24 -11.70 -12.63
CA SER A 147 -11.92 -13.12 -12.79
C SER A 147 -12.42 -13.75 -14.10
N HIS A 148 -13.27 -13.05 -14.86
CA HIS A 148 -13.91 -13.57 -16.08
C HIS A 148 -13.41 -12.93 -17.38
N VAL A 149 -12.28 -12.21 -17.33
CA VAL A 149 -11.69 -11.60 -18.53
C VAL A 149 -11.10 -12.69 -19.42
N GLU A 150 -11.48 -12.70 -20.71
CA GLU A 150 -10.97 -13.66 -21.70
C GLU A 150 -9.62 -13.19 -22.29
N ASP A 151 -8.78 -14.14 -22.71
CA ASP A 151 -7.51 -13.81 -23.37
C ASP A 151 -7.75 -13.10 -24.71
N GLY A 152 -7.00 -12.03 -24.97
CA GLY A 152 -7.13 -11.23 -26.18
C GLY A 152 -8.36 -10.30 -26.25
N ASP A 153 -9.30 -10.37 -25.29
CA ASP A 153 -10.45 -9.46 -25.23
C ASP A 153 -10.13 -8.17 -24.44
N TYR A 154 -9.42 -7.25 -25.08
CA TYR A 154 -9.05 -5.97 -24.47
C TYR A 154 -10.25 -5.07 -24.18
N SER A 155 -11.33 -5.17 -24.97
CA SER A 155 -12.58 -4.45 -24.73
C SER A 155 -13.31 -4.96 -23.50
N GLY A 156 -13.42 -6.29 -23.36
CA GLY A 156 -13.97 -6.95 -22.18
C GLY A 156 -13.17 -6.62 -20.93
N ALA A 157 -11.83 -6.64 -21.02
CA ALA A 157 -10.96 -6.23 -19.93
C ALA A 157 -11.24 -4.79 -19.46
N MET A 158 -11.36 -3.83 -20.39
CA MET A 158 -11.71 -2.45 -20.04
C MET A 158 -13.09 -2.33 -19.39
N SER A 159 -14.09 -3.06 -19.90
CA SER A 159 -15.44 -3.09 -19.33
C SER A 159 -15.43 -3.68 -17.91
N ALA A 160 -14.72 -4.78 -17.72
CA ALA A 160 -14.55 -5.43 -16.42
C ALA A 160 -13.86 -4.51 -15.41
N ILE A 161 -12.80 -3.80 -15.82
CA ILE A 161 -12.15 -2.78 -14.97
C ILE A 161 -13.13 -1.67 -14.60
N ALA A 162 -13.92 -1.16 -15.55
CA ALA A 162 -14.89 -0.10 -15.27
C ALA A 162 -15.97 -0.53 -14.27
N GLU A 163 -16.46 -1.76 -14.37
CA GLU A 163 -17.40 -2.34 -13.39
C GLU A 163 -16.74 -2.52 -12.02
N ALA A 164 -15.53 -3.10 -12.00
CA ALA A 164 -14.78 -3.30 -10.77
C ALA A 164 -14.52 -1.98 -10.04
N LEU A 165 -14.11 -0.93 -10.78
CA LEU A 165 -13.92 0.41 -10.24
C LEU A 165 -15.21 0.97 -9.64
N ARG A 166 -16.37 0.76 -10.28
CA ARG A 166 -17.66 1.21 -9.72
C ARG A 166 -17.96 0.54 -8.38
N SER A 167 -17.77 -0.77 -8.30
CA SER A 167 -17.98 -1.55 -7.07
C SER A 167 -16.97 -1.14 -5.99
N TYR A 168 -15.69 -0.96 -6.34
CA TYR A 168 -14.68 -0.45 -5.43
C TYR A 168 -15.01 0.94 -4.88
N GLN A 169 -15.51 1.86 -5.71
CA GLN A 169 -15.90 3.21 -5.28
C GLN A 169 -17.09 3.18 -4.29
N LYS A 170 -18.07 2.30 -4.51
CA LYS A 170 -19.15 2.06 -3.52
C LYS A 170 -18.60 1.46 -2.23
N GLY A 171 -17.67 0.51 -2.36
CA GLY A 171 -17.02 -0.16 -1.26
C GLY A 171 -16.21 0.79 -0.38
N ILE A 172 -15.37 1.66 -0.96
CA ILE A 172 -14.54 2.61 -0.22
C ILE A 172 -15.37 3.69 0.48
N ALA A 173 -16.48 4.13 -0.14
CA ALA A 173 -17.42 5.04 0.49
C ALA A 173 -18.05 4.39 1.75
N SER A 174 -18.47 3.12 1.63
CA SER A 174 -19.00 2.35 2.77
C SER A 174 -17.92 2.11 3.84
N LEU A 175 -16.70 1.75 3.44
CA LEU A 175 -15.58 1.50 4.36
C LEU A 175 -15.23 2.75 5.16
N THR A 176 -15.23 3.92 4.50
CA THR A 176 -14.98 5.21 5.16
C THR A 176 -16.07 5.53 6.18
N ALA A 177 -17.33 5.22 5.88
CA ALA A 177 -18.45 5.36 6.82
C ALA A 177 -18.37 4.37 8.01
N ALA A 178 -17.73 3.21 7.83
CA ALA A 178 -17.47 2.27 8.91
C ALA A 178 -16.32 2.71 9.83
N SER A 179 -15.40 3.54 9.34
CA SER A 179 -14.23 4.00 10.09
C SER A 179 -14.60 5.03 11.15
N THR A 180 -14.03 4.92 12.35
CA THR A 180 -14.27 5.87 13.45
C THR A 180 -12.94 6.37 14.04
N PRO A 181 -12.93 7.50 14.77
CA PRO A 181 -11.72 7.96 15.45
C PRO A 181 -11.15 6.97 16.47
N LEU A 182 -12.02 6.15 17.09
CA LEU A 182 -11.61 5.13 18.07
C LEU A 182 -11.10 3.84 17.42
N SER A 183 -11.58 3.53 16.22
CA SER A 183 -11.17 2.36 15.44
C SER A 183 -11.00 2.77 13.98
N PRO A 184 -9.89 3.45 13.64
CA PRO A 184 -9.64 3.90 12.28
C PRO A 184 -9.27 2.72 11.39
N LEU A 185 -9.85 2.67 10.18
CA LEU A 185 -9.60 1.63 9.18
C LEU A 185 -8.54 2.07 8.16
N THR A 186 -7.45 2.69 8.64
CA THR A 186 -6.46 3.36 7.79
C THR A 186 -5.81 2.42 6.78
N PHE A 187 -5.33 1.25 7.22
CA PHE A 187 -4.70 0.27 6.32
C PHE A 187 -5.67 -0.19 5.22
N GLN A 188 -6.91 -0.52 5.61
CA GLN A 188 -7.92 -0.99 4.68
C GLN A 188 -8.26 0.08 3.64
N CYS A 189 -8.44 1.33 4.08
CA CYS A 189 -8.70 2.45 3.18
C CYS A 189 -7.56 2.69 2.20
N GLU A 190 -6.31 2.75 2.68
CA GLU A 190 -5.15 3.02 1.82
C GLU A 190 -4.86 1.85 0.85
N PHE A 191 -4.97 0.60 1.32
CA PHE A 191 -4.80 -0.58 0.48
C PHE A 191 -5.83 -0.62 -0.68
N ILE A 192 -7.10 -0.33 -0.39
CA ILE A 192 -8.16 -0.33 -1.41
C ILE A 192 -7.99 0.85 -2.38
N LYS A 193 -7.61 2.04 -1.91
CA LYS A 193 -7.30 3.17 -2.79
C LYS A 193 -6.17 2.84 -3.76
N LEU A 194 -5.09 2.20 -3.28
CA LEU A 194 -4.01 1.77 -4.15
C LEU A 194 -4.47 0.74 -5.19
N ARG A 195 -5.35 -0.19 -4.82
CA ARG A 195 -5.95 -1.13 -5.77
C ARG A 195 -6.79 -0.42 -6.83
N ILE A 196 -7.61 0.56 -6.43
CA ILE A 196 -8.38 1.41 -7.36
C ILE A 196 -7.45 2.12 -8.35
N ASP A 197 -6.43 2.80 -7.85
CA ASP A 197 -5.50 3.57 -8.68
C ASP A 197 -4.71 2.63 -9.61
N THR A 198 -4.36 1.43 -9.15
CA THR A 198 -3.72 0.39 -9.99
C THR A 198 -4.63 -0.02 -11.14
N LEU A 199 -5.91 -0.29 -10.88
CA LEU A 199 -6.87 -0.65 -11.94
C LEU A 199 -7.08 0.50 -12.94
N GLN A 200 -7.08 1.75 -12.47
CA GLN A 200 -7.13 2.92 -13.34
C GLN A 200 -5.89 3.02 -14.24
N ALA A 201 -4.69 2.82 -13.68
CA ALA A 201 -3.45 2.83 -14.45
C ALA A 201 -3.41 1.70 -15.49
N LEU A 202 -3.88 0.49 -15.14
CA LEU A 202 -3.99 -0.64 -16.08
C LEU A 202 -4.98 -0.34 -17.22
N SER A 203 -6.15 0.26 -16.92
CA SER A 203 -7.11 0.71 -17.94
C SER A 203 -6.52 1.79 -18.86
N GLN A 204 -5.79 2.74 -18.29
CA GLN A 204 -5.10 3.79 -19.04
C GLN A 204 -4.00 3.22 -19.95
N LEU A 205 -3.30 2.17 -19.51
CA LEU A 205 -2.31 1.48 -20.32
C LEU A 205 -2.95 0.80 -21.53
N ILE A 206 -4.09 0.09 -21.35
CA ILE A 206 -4.83 -0.52 -22.47
C ILE A 206 -5.30 0.57 -23.45
N CYS A 207 -5.85 1.68 -22.95
CA CYS A 207 -6.24 2.82 -23.77
C CYS A 207 -5.05 3.37 -24.60
N THR A 208 -3.89 3.49 -23.95
CA THR A 208 -2.65 3.97 -24.59
C THR A 208 -2.14 2.99 -25.65
N CYS A 209 -2.22 1.68 -25.40
CA CYS A 209 -1.88 0.65 -26.38
C CYS A 209 -2.82 0.70 -27.60
N ASN A 210 -4.11 0.92 -27.38
CA ASN A 210 -5.09 1.05 -28.47
C ASN A 210 -4.92 2.33 -29.30
N SER A 211 -4.35 3.39 -28.72
CA SER A 211 -4.08 4.64 -29.45
C SER A 211 -3.08 4.44 -30.61
N LEU A 212 -2.17 3.46 -30.50
CA LEU A 212 -1.25 3.11 -31.59
C LEU A 212 -1.98 2.68 -32.86
N LYS A 213 -3.08 1.92 -32.69
CA LYS A 213 -3.88 1.37 -33.79
C LYS A 213 -4.71 2.47 -34.45
N THR A 214 -5.25 3.40 -33.66
CA THR A 214 -6.16 4.45 -34.14
C THR A 214 -5.44 5.73 -34.57
N SER A 215 -4.20 5.94 -34.13
CA SER A 215 -3.38 7.13 -34.42
C SER A 215 -1.91 6.75 -34.58
N PRO A 216 -1.55 6.07 -35.69
CA PRO A 216 -0.16 5.66 -35.94
C PRO A 216 0.77 6.88 -36.06
N PRO A 217 2.10 6.69 -35.87
CA PRO A 217 3.05 7.77 -36.00
C PRO A 217 2.93 8.48 -37.36
N PRO A 218 2.98 9.83 -37.41
CA PRO A 218 2.85 10.55 -38.66
C PRO A 218 4.05 10.22 -39.58
N ALA A 219 3.88 10.30 -40.89
CA ALA A 219 4.93 9.96 -41.86
C ALA A 219 6.25 10.75 -41.65
N ILE A 220 6.17 11.95 -41.09
CA ILE A 220 7.33 12.80 -40.75
C ILE A 220 8.09 12.36 -39.49
N ALA A 221 7.54 11.45 -38.68
CA ALA A 221 8.14 10.99 -37.41
C ALA A 221 9.55 10.41 -37.61
N THR A 222 9.76 9.67 -38.70
CA THR A 222 11.07 9.11 -39.06
C THR A 222 12.09 10.22 -39.33
N THR A 223 11.69 11.26 -40.07
CA THR A 223 12.56 12.41 -40.36
C THR A 223 12.86 13.21 -39.10
N ILE A 224 11.87 13.41 -38.24
CA ILE A 224 12.02 14.10 -36.96
C ILE A 224 13.03 13.34 -36.06
N ALA A 225 12.90 12.03 -35.94
CA ALA A 225 13.82 11.18 -35.18
C ALA A 225 15.26 11.20 -35.72
N LEU A 226 15.42 11.17 -37.03
CA LEU A 226 16.74 11.27 -37.68
C LEU A 226 17.37 12.65 -37.44
N THR A 227 16.57 13.71 -37.44
CA THR A 227 17.05 15.09 -37.27
C THR A 227 17.38 15.42 -35.81
N SER A 228 16.62 14.87 -34.87
CA SER A 228 16.82 15.07 -33.43
C SER A 228 17.84 14.12 -32.81
N GLY A 229 18.24 13.07 -33.53
CA GLY A 229 19.05 11.97 -33.00
C GLY A 229 18.32 11.10 -31.97
N ASN A 230 17.00 11.25 -31.84
CA ASN A 230 16.20 10.52 -30.86
C ASN A 230 15.26 9.51 -31.56
N GLU A 231 15.66 8.23 -31.56
CA GLU A 231 14.91 7.16 -32.22
C GLU A 231 13.49 6.96 -31.64
N LEU A 232 13.24 7.33 -30.37
CA LEU A 232 11.91 7.28 -29.74
C LEU A 232 10.88 8.14 -30.45
N GLN A 233 11.31 9.19 -31.16
CA GLN A 233 10.41 10.06 -31.91
C GLN A 233 9.80 9.34 -33.13
N ARG A 234 10.37 8.20 -33.57
CA ARG A 234 9.76 7.35 -34.61
C ARG A 234 8.41 6.80 -34.18
N CYS A 235 8.20 6.62 -32.87
CA CYS A 235 6.94 6.13 -32.31
C CYS A 235 5.93 7.27 -32.09
N GLY A 236 6.28 8.52 -32.39
CA GLY A 236 5.36 9.66 -32.33
C GLY A 236 4.89 9.98 -30.90
N ARG A 237 3.58 10.24 -30.74
CA ARG A 237 3.00 10.66 -29.46
C ARG A 237 2.90 9.53 -28.42
N ILE A 238 2.97 8.28 -28.85
CA ILE A 238 2.80 7.14 -27.95
C ILE A 238 3.94 7.04 -26.94
N SER A 239 5.17 7.40 -27.31
CA SER A 239 6.34 7.35 -26.42
C SER A 239 6.15 8.25 -25.20
N MET A 240 5.53 9.42 -25.39
CA MET A 240 5.20 10.32 -24.27
C MET A 240 4.10 9.75 -23.39
N GLN A 241 3.04 9.19 -23.98
CA GLN A 241 1.93 8.58 -23.21
C GLN A 241 2.40 7.34 -22.44
N MET A 242 3.28 6.53 -23.03
CA MET A 242 3.90 5.37 -22.40
C MET A 242 4.81 5.79 -21.25
N LYS A 243 5.58 6.87 -21.41
CA LYS A 243 6.36 7.45 -20.31
C LYS A 243 5.47 7.86 -19.13
N VAL A 244 4.34 8.53 -19.40
CA VAL A 244 3.37 8.89 -18.34
C VAL A 244 2.83 7.64 -17.65
N CYS A 245 2.47 6.59 -18.39
CA CYS A 245 2.01 5.33 -17.80
C CYS A 245 3.11 4.68 -16.93
N MET A 246 4.36 4.63 -17.42
CA MET A 246 5.52 4.11 -16.68
C MET A 246 5.75 4.87 -15.37
N ASP A 247 5.74 6.20 -15.42
CA ASP A 247 5.93 7.07 -14.25
C ASP A 247 4.79 6.89 -13.22
N GLU A 248 3.54 6.72 -13.69
CA GLU A 248 2.40 6.40 -12.82
C GLU A 248 2.58 5.06 -12.10
N PHE A 249 3.02 4.01 -12.79
CA PHE A 249 3.30 2.72 -12.14
C PHE A 249 4.47 2.79 -11.15
N ARG A 250 5.50 3.61 -11.41
CA ARG A 250 6.60 3.86 -10.45
C ARG A 250 6.08 4.59 -9.20
N SER A 251 5.21 5.57 -9.40
CA SER A 251 4.54 6.29 -8.31
C SER A 251 3.69 5.34 -7.46
N LEU A 252 2.89 4.47 -8.09
CA LEU A 252 2.11 3.45 -7.39
C LEU A 252 2.99 2.48 -6.60
N ALA A 253 4.08 2.00 -7.20
CA ALA A 253 5.04 1.14 -6.52
C ALA A 253 5.65 1.82 -5.27
N ALA A 254 6.01 3.10 -5.37
CA ALA A 254 6.50 3.87 -4.22
C ALA A 254 5.43 3.98 -3.12
N ARG A 255 4.16 4.21 -3.47
CA ARG A 255 3.07 4.28 -2.50
C ARG A 255 2.75 2.92 -1.85
N TYR A 256 2.87 1.81 -2.58
CA TYR A 256 2.81 0.47 -1.97
C TYR A 256 3.98 0.23 -1.00
N ALA A 257 5.19 0.72 -1.33
CA ALA A 257 6.33 0.66 -0.42
C ALA A 257 6.09 1.46 0.87
N ASP A 258 5.48 2.64 0.76
CA ASP A 258 5.08 3.46 1.91
C ASP A 258 3.98 2.77 2.74
N LEU A 259 2.99 2.13 2.10
CA LEU A 259 1.99 1.32 2.81
C LEU A 259 2.66 0.15 3.55
N HIS A 260 3.61 -0.54 2.91
CA HIS A 260 4.38 -1.61 3.54
C HIS A 260 5.11 -1.07 4.77
N GLN A 261 5.94 -0.03 4.62
CA GLN A 261 6.74 0.55 5.71
C GLN A 261 5.91 1.17 6.83
N SER A 262 4.68 1.61 6.57
CA SER A 262 3.77 2.12 7.62
C SER A 262 3.01 1.02 8.35
N SER A 263 3.06 -0.23 7.85
CA SER A 263 2.28 -1.38 8.35
C SER A 263 3.07 -2.31 9.27
N PHE A 264 3.81 -1.75 10.24
CA PHE A 264 4.64 -2.51 11.19
C PHE A 264 3.91 -3.71 11.84
N ASP A 265 2.63 -3.53 12.19
CA ASP A 265 1.80 -4.51 12.90
C ASP A 265 1.20 -5.62 12.01
N ALA A 266 1.40 -5.57 10.68
CA ALA A 266 0.83 -6.53 9.75
C ALA A 266 1.43 -7.94 9.90
N ASP A 267 0.73 -9.01 9.57
CA ASP A 267 1.38 -10.33 9.48
C ASP A 267 2.26 -10.45 8.22
N TYR A 268 3.18 -11.42 8.20
CA TYR A 268 4.09 -11.65 7.06
C TYR A 268 3.35 -11.87 5.74
N ALA A 269 2.24 -12.63 5.74
CA ALA A 269 1.45 -12.87 4.53
C ALA A 269 0.83 -11.57 3.99
N THR A 270 0.40 -10.67 4.87
CA THR A 270 -0.07 -9.33 4.47
C THR A 270 1.05 -8.51 3.84
N LEU A 271 2.21 -8.42 4.47
CA LEU A 271 3.34 -7.67 3.93
C LEU A 271 3.79 -8.23 2.58
N ARG A 272 3.90 -9.56 2.47
CA ARG A 272 4.23 -10.24 1.21
C ARG A 272 3.21 -9.95 0.10
N ASN A 273 1.93 -9.88 0.44
CA ASN A 273 0.91 -9.49 -0.53
C ASN A 273 1.09 -8.04 -1.02
N VAL A 274 1.39 -7.09 -0.12
CA VAL A 274 1.70 -5.70 -0.50
C VAL A 274 2.94 -5.64 -1.40
N GLU A 275 3.98 -6.40 -1.10
CA GLU A 275 5.18 -6.52 -1.96
C GLU A 275 4.84 -7.08 -3.34
N LEU A 276 4.00 -8.10 -3.44
CA LEU A 276 3.58 -8.67 -4.73
C LEU A 276 2.79 -7.63 -5.56
N GLN A 277 1.95 -6.81 -4.93
CA GLN A 277 1.26 -5.71 -5.61
C GLN A 277 2.22 -4.58 -6.03
N GLN A 278 3.26 -4.31 -5.23
CA GLN A 278 4.33 -3.39 -5.62
C GLN A 278 5.11 -3.94 -6.83
N GLN A 279 5.48 -5.23 -6.80
CA GLN A 279 6.23 -5.89 -7.86
C GLN A 279 5.44 -5.94 -9.17
N SER A 280 4.11 -6.11 -9.14
CA SER A 280 3.30 -6.05 -10.36
C SER A 280 3.36 -4.67 -11.02
N CYS A 281 3.33 -3.59 -10.23
CA CYS A 281 3.49 -2.22 -10.76
C CYS A 281 4.89 -2.01 -11.36
N LEU A 282 5.94 -2.46 -10.67
CA LEU A 282 7.32 -2.36 -11.15
C LEU A 282 7.55 -3.19 -12.42
N LEU A 283 6.95 -4.38 -12.51
CA LEU A 283 7.00 -5.23 -13.70
C LEU A 283 6.41 -4.50 -14.90
N VAL A 284 5.19 -3.95 -14.78
CA VAL A 284 4.56 -3.22 -15.89
C VAL A 284 5.39 -2.00 -16.29
N SER A 285 5.91 -1.25 -15.32
CA SER A 285 6.82 -0.13 -15.57
C SER A 285 8.07 -0.56 -16.36
N HIS A 286 8.71 -1.65 -15.93
CA HIS A 286 9.89 -2.21 -16.57
C HIS A 286 9.60 -2.70 -17.99
N VAL A 287 8.48 -3.39 -18.22
CA VAL A 287 8.11 -3.88 -19.56
C VAL A 287 7.81 -2.72 -20.51
N ILE A 288 7.17 -1.64 -20.04
CA ILE A 288 7.00 -0.41 -20.85
C ILE A 288 8.37 0.16 -21.24
N GLU A 289 9.29 0.27 -20.29
CA GLU A 289 10.63 0.78 -20.54
C GLU A 289 11.38 -0.10 -21.54
N ALA A 290 11.44 -1.41 -21.29
CA ALA A 290 12.21 -2.37 -22.08
C ALA A 290 11.66 -2.61 -23.50
N LEU A 291 10.34 -2.54 -23.69
CA LEU A 291 9.73 -2.78 -25.02
C LEU A 291 9.59 -1.50 -25.84
N ILE A 292 9.38 -0.35 -25.20
CA ILE A 292 8.96 0.88 -25.89
C ILE A 292 9.97 2.01 -25.75
N LEU A 293 10.48 2.28 -24.55
CA LEU A 293 11.22 3.52 -24.26
C LEU A 293 12.73 3.38 -24.40
N ASP A 294 13.31 2.30 -23.91
CA ASP A 294 14.75 2.06 -23.99
C ASP A 294 15.08 0.56 -24.09
N PRO A 295 14.88 -0.05 -25.29
CA PRO A 295 15.16 -1.47 -25.50
C PRO A 295 16.65 -1.84 -25.42
N GLN A 296 17.55 -0.85 -25.46
CA GLN A 296 19.00 -1.10 -25.48
C GLN A 296 19.60 -1.03 -24.06
N ALA A 297 19.03 -0.22 -23.17
CA ALA A 297 19.47 -0.15 -21.77
C ALA A 297 18.83 -1.24 -20.88
N ALA A 298 17.67 -1.77 -21.27
CA ALA A 298 16.97 -2.78 -20.47
C ALA A 298 17.61 -4.17 -20.63
N SER A 299 18.42 -4.58 -19.66
CA SER A 299 18.92 -5.96 -19.57
C SER A 299 18.01 -6.82 -18.69
N PHE A 300 17.37 -7.85 -19.26
CA PHE A 300 16.62 -8.86 -18.50
C PHE A 300 17.53 -9.85 -17.73
N GLN A 301 18.86 -9.70 -17.83
CA GLN A 301 19.86 -10.64 -17.30
C GLN A 301 19.94 -10.67 -15.76
N GLU A 302 19.42 -9.67 -15.05
CA GLU A 302 19.44 -9.63 -13.58
C GLU A 302 18.27 -10.39 -12.92
N TYR A 303 17.29 -10.89 -13.68
CA TYR A 303 16.20 -11.72 -13.16
C TYR A 303 16.59 -13.20 -12.98
N GLY A 304 17.89 -13.51 -12.98
CA GLY A 304 18.41 -14.84 -12.71
C GLY A 304 17.96 -15.32 -11.33
N THR A 305 17.01 -16.26 -11.30
CA THR A 305 16.54 -17.05 -10.15
C THR A 305 16.77 -16.34 -8.81
N VAL A 306 15.81 -15.50 -8.38
CA VAL A 306 15.65 -15.19 -6.96
C VAL A 306 15.56 -16.55 -6.26
N GLY A 307 16.67 -16.96 -5.63
CA GLY A 307 16.92 -18.36 -5.34
C GLY A 307 15.77 -18.97 -4.56
N SER A 308 15.08 -19.96 -5.14
CA SER A 308 14.05 -20.81 -4.53
C SER A 308 13.50 -20.27 -3.19
N VAL A 309 12.88 -19.09 -3.19
CA VAL A 309 12.14 -18.65 -2.01
C VAL A 309 10.95 -19.60 -1.98
N GLN A 310 10.87 -20.43 -0.95
CA GLN A 310 9.76 -21.35 -0.79
C GLN A 310 8.48 -20.52 -0.78
N THR A 311 7.74 -20.51 -1.90
CA THR A 311 6.48 -19.77 -1.99
C THR A 311 5.55 -20.31 -0.92
N GLU A 312 5.13 -19.46 0.01
CA GLU A 312 4.37 -19.90 1.19
C GLU A 312 2.88 -20.02 0.89
N SER A 313 2.41 -19.48 -0.24
CA SER A 313 1.01 -19.52 -0.64
C SER A 313 0.83 -19.78 -2.14
N GLU A 314 -0.33 -20.33 -2.49
CA GLU A 314 -0.76 -20.45 -3.89
C GLU A 314 -0.84 -19.07 -4.58
N TYR A 315 -1.41 -18.07 -3.90
CA TYR A 315 -1.54 -16.72 -4.43
C TYR A 315 -0.19 -16.17 -4.89
N GLU A 316 0.84 -16.29 -4.05
CA GLU A 316 2.21 -15.91 -4.40
C GLU A 316 2.72 -16.70 -5.60
N ARG A 317 2.50 -18.02 -5.64
CA ARG A 317 2.92 -18.86 -6.76
C ARG A 317 2.29 -18.43 -8.08
N ARG A 318 0.99 -18.09 -8.08
CA ARG A 318 0.28 -17.57 -9.26
C ARG A 318 0.85 -16.23 -9.71
N MET A 319 1.06 -15.29 -8.78
CA MET A 319 1.67 -13.99 -9.09
C MET A 319 3.07 -14.15 -9.70
N MET A 320 3.94 -14.96 -9.09
CA MET A 320 5.27 -15.22 -9.61
C MET A 320 5.26 -15.92 -10.97
N SER A 321 4.33 -16.84 -11.21
CA SER A 321 4.13 -17.47 -12.52
C SER A 321 3.76 -16.43 -13.59
N VAL A 322 2.87 -15.49 -13.27
CA VAL A 322 2.50 -14.40 -14.18
C VAL A 322 3.70 -13.49 -14.43
N PHE A 323 4.47 -13.15 -13.40
CA PHE A 323 5.66 -12.31 -13.55
C PHE A 323 6.70 -12.92 -14.48
N ASN A 324 7.01 -14.21 -14.28
CA ASN A 324 7.95 -14.93 -15.13
C ASN A 324 7.45 -15.02 -16.57
N HIS A 325 6.16 -15.34 -16.77
CA HIS A 325 5.58 -15.43 -18.10
C HIS A 325 5.65 -14.09 -18.85
N VAL A 326 5.29 -12.98 -18.21
CA VAL A 326 5.37 -11.64 -18.80
C VAL A 326 6.81 -11.25 -19.16
N LEU A 327 7.77 -11.57 -18.29
CA LEU A 327 9.19 -11.30 -18.56
C LEU A 327 9.71 -12.13 -19.73
N GLU A 328 9.37 -13.41 -19.79
CA GLU A 328 9.75 -14.31 -20.89
C GLU A 328 9.19 -13.82 -22.24
N GLU A 329 7.92 -13.41 -22.27
CA GLU A 329 7.29 -12.85 -23.47
C GLU A 329 7.97 -11.55 -23.91
N ALA A 330 8.20 -10.62 -22.97
CA ALA A 330 8.86 -9.35 -23.25
C ALA A 330 10.28 -9.55 -23.80
N GLU A 331 11.08 -10.41 -23.16
CA GLU A 331 12.45 -10.71 -23.60
C GLU A 331 12.48 -11.33 -25.01
N SER A 332 11.49 -12.17 -25.33
CA SER A 332 11.38 -12.79 -26.64
C SER A 332 11.13 -11.78 -27.78
N LEU A 333 10.44 -10.68 -27.49
CA LEU A 333 10.09 -9.63 -28.45
C LEU A 333 11.24 -8.64 -28.66
N THR A 334 11.93 -8.23 -27.59
CA THR A 334 13.08 -7.31 -27.67
C THR A 334 14.17 -7.82 -28.62
N LYS A 335 14.38 -9.14 -28.68
CA LYS A 335 15.40 -9.78 -29.54
C LYS A 335 15.01 -9.90 -31.01
N LYS A 336 13.73 -9.76 -31.37
CA LYS A 336 13.19 -10.16 -32.69
C LYS A 336 12.63 -9.02 -33.53
N HIS A 337 12.17 -7.92 -32.93
CA HIS A 337 11.37 -6.92 -33.65
C HIS A 337 11.74 -5.45 -33.38
N PRO A 338 12.83 -4.91 -33.96
CA PRO A 338 12.96 -3.47 -34.12
C PRO A 338 12.14 -3.00 -35.34
N PRO A 339 11.23 -2.00 -35.29
CA PRO A 339 10.85 -1.08 -34.20
C PRO A 339 9.52 -1.46 -33.47
N VAL A 340 9.12 -0.64 -32.47
CA VAL A 340 7.84 -0.72 -31.74
C VAL A 340 6.67 -0.98 -32.70
N SER A 341 5.92 -2.03 -32.42
CA SER A 341 4.89 -2.58 -33.29
C SER A 341 3.66 -2.98 -32.49
N HIS A 342 2.59 -3.37 -33.17
CA HIS A 342 1.37 -3.86 -32.53
C HIS A 342 1.61 -5.08 -31.63
N LEU A 343 2.66 -5.88 -31.88
CA LEU A 343 3.04 -7.02 -31.05
C LEU A 343 3.49 -6.58 -29.65
N HIS A 344 4.23 -5.47 -29.55
CA HIS A 344 4.69 -4.92 -28.28
C HIS A 344 3.51 -4.40 -27.45
N THR A 345 2.56 -3.71 -28.09
CA THR A 345 1.34 -3.27 -27.42
C THR A 345 0.40 -4.42 -27.06
N SER A 346 0.41 -5.52 -27.84
CA SER A 346 -0.32 -6.74 -27.50
C SER A 346 0.24 -7.33 -26.22
N CYS A 347 1.55 -7.56 -26.16
CA CYS A 347 2.23 -8.09 -24.97
C CYS A 347 1.94 -7.27 -23.71
N LEU A 348 1.92 -5.93 -23.81
CA LEU A 348 1.51 -5.07 -22.69
C LEU A 348 0.05 -5.31 -22.26
N CYS A 349 -0.89 -5.39 -23.20
CA CYS A 349 -2.30 -5.69 -22.90
C CYS A 349 -2.49 -7.10 -22.33
N ASP A 350 -1.76 -8.08 -22.87
CA ASP A 350 -1.81 -9.49 -22.46
C ASP A 350 -1.25 -9.62 -21.02
N ALA A 351 -0.18 -8.88 -20.69
CA ALA A 351 0.34 -8.76 -19.33
C ALA A 351 -0.69 -8.14 -18.36
N VAL A 352 -1.44 -7.12 -18.79
CA VAL A 352 -2.55 -6.57 -17.98
C VAL A 352 -3.59 -7.63 -17.71
N ILE A 353 -4.06 -8.37 -18.72
CA ILE A 353 -5.05 -9.44 -18.56
C ILE A 353 -4.53 -10.53 -17.61
N ALA A 354 -3.28 -10.98 -17.78
CA ALA A 354 -2.67 -11.99 -16.93
C ALA A 354 -2.63 -11.56 -15.45
N LEU A 355 -2.32 -10.29 -15.17
CA LEU A 355 -2.34 -9.74 -13.81
C LEU A 355 -3.76 -9.62 -13.23
N LEU A 356 -4.76 -9.24 -14.04
CA LEU A 356 -6.15 -9.11 -13.59
C LEU A 356 -6.78 -10.47 -13.23
N LYS A 357 -6.37 -11.53 -13.91
CA LYS A 357 -6.86 -12.89 -13.69
C LYS A 357 -6.45 -13.49 -12.35
N VAL A 358 -5.42 -12.95 -11.69
CA VAL A 358 -5.04 -13.40 -10.34
C VAL A 358 -5.94 -12.68 -9.31
N PRO A 359 -6.87 -13.40 -8.66
CA PRO A 359 -7.80 -12.79 -7.72
C PRO A 359 -7.07 -12.22 -6.51
N LEU A 360 -7.43 -11.00 -6.08
CA LEU A 360 -6.76 -10.36 -4.94
C LEU A 360 -7.03 -11.11 -3.63
N SER A 361 -5.97 -11.56 -2.97
CA SER A 361 -6.10 -12.20 -1.66
C SER A 361 -6.21 -11.16 -0.54
N PHE A 362 -7.36 -11.07 0.13
CA PHE A 362 -7.49 -10.22 1.33
C PHE A 362 -6.88 -10.92 2.55
N GLN A 363 -5.70 -10.47 2.98
CA GLN A 363 -4.92 -11.10 4.05
C GLN A 363 -5.47 -10.78 5.44
N ARG A 364 -4.98 -11.52 6.44
CA ARG A 364 -5.51 -11.50 7.82
C ARG A 364 -5.54 -10.09 8.42
N TYR A 365 -4.48 -9.31 8.27
CA TYR A 365 -4.39 -7.95 8.80
C TYR A 365 -5.51 -7.01 8.29
N PHE A 366 -6.06 -7.28 7.10
CA PHE A 366 -7.20 -6.55 6.57
C PHE A 366 -8.43 -6.66 7.49
N PHE A 367 -8.63 -7.81 8.13
CA PHE A 367 -9.81 -8.10 8.96
C PHE A 367 -9.55 -8.06 10.47
N GLN A 368 -8.33 -8.39 10.89
CA GLN A 368 -8.00 -8.51 12.31
C GLN A 368 -6.55 -8.09 12.57
N LYS A 369 -6.39 -7.15 13.50
CA LYS A 369 -5.10 -6.70 14.01
C LYS A 369 -4.71 -7.55 15.22
N LEU A 370 -3.62 -8.31 15.13
CA LEU A 370 -3.15 -9.21 16.21
C LEU A 370 -2.02 -8.59 17.04
N GLN A 371 -1.17 -7.79 16.41
CA GLN A 371 -0.19 -6.95 17.10
C GLN A 371 -0.67 -5.51 17.01
N SER A 372 -0.47 -4.70 18.05
CA SER A 372 -0.72 -3.26 17.99
C SER A 372 0.36 -2.50 18.70
N THR A 373 1.06 -1.64 17.97
CA THR A 373 2.14 -0.81 18.49
C THR A 373 1.88 0.66 18.14
N SER A 374 2.08 1.55 19.10
CA SER A 374 2.00 2.99 18.88
C SER A 374 3.07 3.73 19.67
N ILE A 375 3.48 4.90 19.19
CA ILE A 375 4.40 5.79 19.91
C ILE A 375 3.62 7.03 20.33
N LYS A 376 3.79 7.43 21.58
CA LYS A 376 3.39 8.77 22.04
C LYS A 376 4.63 9.62 22.21
N LEU A 377 4.63 10.80 21.60
CA LEU A 377 5.70 11.78 21.72
C LEU A 377 5.28 12.95 22.61
N ALA A 378 6.23 13.46 23.38
CA ALA A 378 6.15 14.71 24.10
C ALA A 378 7.37 15.58 23.74
N LEU A 379 7.10 16.83 23.40
CA LEU A 379 8.11 17.79 22.97
C LEU A 379 8.28 18.89 24.03
N SER A 380 9.53 19.21 24.36
CA SER A 380 9.89 20.28 25.29
C SER A 380 10.98 21.17 24.69
N PRO A 381 10.85 22.51 24.71
CA PRO A 381 9.76 23.28 25.32
C PRO A 381 8.42 23.10 24.59
N SER A 382 7.33 23.05 25.35
CA SER A 382 5.97 23.06 24.82
C SER A 382 5.46 24.50 24.70
N PRO A 383 4.68 24.84 23.66
CA PRO A 383 4.09 26.16 23.56
C PRO A 383 3.06 26.36 24.68
N ARG A 384 2.96 27.59 25.22
CA ARG A 384 2.01 27.91 26.30
C ARG A 384 0.55 27.70 25.86
N THR A 385 0.27 27.94 24.59
CA THR A 385 -1.01 27.62 23.93
C THR A 385 -0.73 26.99 22.56
N PRO A 386 -1.56 26.07 22.05
CA PRO A 386 -1.28 25.37 20.78
C PRO A 386 -1.08 26.27 19.55
N SER A 387 -1.60 27.51 19.59
CA SER A 387 -1.48 28.49 18.52
C SER A 387 -0.29 29.47 18.68
N GLU A 388 0.36 29.52 19.84
CA GLU A 388 1.46 30.45 20.09
C GLU A 388 2.81 29.84 19.69
N PRO A 389 3.61 30.51 18.84
CA PRO A 389 4.92 30.02 18.47
C PRO A 389 5.93 30.21 19.60
N ILE A 390 6.90 29.31 19.68
CA ILE A 390 8.01 29.40 20.64
C ILE A 390 8.97 30.51 20.17
N PRO A 391 9.20 31.57 20.96
CA PRO A 391 10.10 32.65 20.56
C PRO A 391 11.57 32.24 20.73
N VAL A 392 12.38 32.45 19.70
CA VAL A 392 13.82 32.18 19.70
C VAL A 392 14.52 33.37 19.05
N GLN A 393 15.64 33.82 19.63
CA GLN A 393 16.46 34.85 19.00
C GLN A 393 17.24 34.25 17.82
N ASN A 394 17.36 34.98 16.72
CA ASN A 394 18.05 34.52 15.51
C ASN A 394 19.56 34.25 15.68
N THR A 395 20.14 34.69 16.80
CA THR A 395 21.51 34.45 17.23
C THR A 395 21.64 33.25 18.20
N GLN A 396 20.52 32.69 18.65
CA GLN A 396 20.47 31.57 19.61
C GLN A 396 20.03 30.28 18.91
N GLN A 397 20.40 29.16 19.53
CA GLN A 397 19.91 27.83 19.16
C GLN A 397 18.77 27.42 20.09
N LEU A 398 17.81 26.67 19.55
CA LEU A 398 16.73 26.06 20.32
C LEU A 398 17.11 24.62 20.66
N THR A 399 17.14 24.29 21.95
CA THR A 399 17.20 22.89 22.38
C THR A 399 15.79 22.31 22.40
N LEU A 400 15.55 21.32 21.56
CA LEU A 400 14.31 20.55 21.50
C LEU A 400 14.54 19.18 22.14
N LYS A 401 14.04 18.98 23.36
CA LYS A 401 13.98 17.67 24.00
C LYS A 401 12.77 16.92 23.47
N VAL A 402 13.00 15.72 22.97
CA VAL A 402 11.99 14.78 22.49
C VAL A 402 11.96 13.60 23.44
N GLU A 403 10.80 13.34 24.01
CA GLU A 403 10.53 12.19 24.88
C GLU A 403 9.45 11.35 24.23
N GLY A 404 9.52 10.04 24.39
CA GLY A 404 8.46 9.19 23.91
C GLY A 404 8.32 7.90 24.67
N VAL A 405 7.11 7.34 24.57
CA VAL A 405 6.75 6.05 25.14
C VAL A 405 6.18 5.17 24.04
N VAL A 406 6.76 3.99 23.89
CA VAL A 406 6.22 2.90 23.07
C VAL A 406 5.07 2.26 23.83
N GLN A 407 3.91 2.14 23.20
CA GLN A 407 2.75 1.47 23.75
C GLN A 407 2.47 0.21 22.93
N HIS A 408 2.22 -0.88 23.63
CA HIS A 408 1.88 -2.16 23.02
C HIS A 408 0.45 -2.56 23.38
N GLY A 409 -0.17 -3.32 22.49
CA GLY A 409 -1.41 -4.04 22.75
C GLY A 409 -1.17 -5.29 23.61
N SER A 410 -2.10 -6.23 23.53
CA SER A 410 -2.13 -7.44 24.35
C SER A 410 -0.98 -8.42 24.09
N THR A 411 -0.41 -8.44 22.88
CA THR A 411 0.69 -9.36 22.51
C THR A 411 1.83 -8.59 21.84
N PRO A 412 2.70 -7.92 22.63
CA PRO A 412 3.88 -7.25 22.11
C PRO A 412 4.83 -8.26 21.44
N GLY A 413 5.43 -7.87 20.32
CA GLY A 413 6.47 -8.69 19.68
C GLY A 413 5.98 -9.98 19.03
N LEU A 414 4.67 -10.10 18.73
CA LEU A 414 4.10 -11.31 18.11
C LEU A 414 4.70 -11.60 16.73
N PHE A 415 4.83 -10.57 15.90
CA PHE A 415 5.44 -10.67 14.58
C PHE A 415 6.81 -9.99 14.55
N ARG A 416 6.90 -8.80 15.14
CA ARG A 416 8.13 -7.98 15.13
C ARG A 416 8.28 -7.21 16.44
N LYS A 417 9.53 -7.08 16.89
CA LYS A 417 9.93 -6.33 18.09
C LYS A 417 10.65 -5.05 17.71
N ILE A 418 10.51 -4.02 18.54
CA ILE A 418 11.21 -2.75 18.37
C ILE A 418 12.60 -2.87 18.98
N GLN A 419 13.64 -2.64 18.19
CA GLN A 419 15.01 -2.51 18.66
C GLN A 419 15.34 -1.06 19.01
N SER A 420 14.93 -0.11 18.15
CA SER A 420 15.20 1.31 18.37
C SER A 420 14.10 2.18 17.75
N VAL A 421 14.05 3.44 18.18
CA VAL A 421 13.20 4.48 17.58
C VAL A 421 14.10 5.46 16.85
N CYS A 422 13.79 5.68 15.58
CA CYS A 422 14.43 6.70 14.78
C CYS A 422 13.57 7.97 14.78
N LEU A 423 14.16 9.08 15.20
CA LEU A 423 13.54 10.39 15.24
C LEU A 423 14.15 11.26 14.13
N ASN A 424 13.30 11.82 13.28
CA ASN A 424 13.69 12.78 12.27
C ASN A 424 13.10 14.16 12.61
N VAL A 425 13.96 15.16 12.77
CA VAL A 425 13.54 16.54 13.05
C VAL A 425 13.87 17.42 11.86
N THR A 426 12.83 18.00 11.27
CA THR A 426 12.94 18.92 10.13
C THR A 426 12.36 20.29 10.46
N SER A 427 12.88 21.37 9.86
CA SER A 427 12.30 22.71 10.01
C SER A 427 12.10 23.41 8.67
N VAL A 428 10.93 24.02 8.45
CA VAL A 428 10.60 24.77 7.23
C VAL A 428 10.11 26.17 7.59
N LEU A 429 10.60 27.21 6.89
CA LEU A 429 10.13 28.59 7.03
C LEU A 429 8.74 28.75 6.38
N GLN A 430 7.73 29.18 7.14
CA GLN A 430 6.36 29.37 6.64
C GLN A 430 6.08 30.78 6.11
N SER A 431 6.63 31.81 6.74
CA SER A 431 6.40 33.21 6.32
C SER A 431 7.67 34.03 6.40
N LYS A 432 8.01 34.70 5.29
CA LYS A 432 9.08 35.69 5.23
C LYS A 432 8.55 37.03 5.73
N THR A 433 9.25 37.66 6.66
CA THR A 433 9.01 39.05 7.05
C THR A 433 10.07 39.92 6.38
N GLY A 434 9.79 40.47 5.19
CA GLY A 434 10.68 41.42 4.50
C GLY A 434 10.61 41.37 2.97
N PRO A 435 11.16 42.39 2.26
CA PRO A 435 11.18 42.44 0.80
C PRO A 435 12.03 41.31 0.22
N ASP A 436 11.63 40.82 -0.96
CA ASP A 436 12.17 39.67 -1.69
C ASP A 436 13.69 39.74 -1.96
N TYR A 437 14.49 39.39 -0.96
CA TYR A 437 15.84 38.89 -1.21
C TYR A 437 15.74 37.39 -1.51
N LYS A 438 16.10 37.01 -2.74
CA LYS A 438 16.27 35.63 -3.20
C LYS A 438 17.43 34.96 -2.45
N ILE A 439 17.22 34.63 -1.18
CA ILE A 439 18.09 33.70 -0.46
C ILE A 439 17.67 32.29 -0.90
N PRO A 440 18.57 31.45 -1.44
CA PRO A 440 18.27 30.06 -1.77
C PRO A 440 17.76 29.35 -0.50
N LEU A 441 16.51 28.87 -0.57
CA LEU A 441 15.78 28.30 0.58
C LEU A 441 16.46 27.04 1.15
N ASP A 442 17.24 26.34 0.33
CA ASP A 442 17.79 25.01 0.62
C ASP A 442 18.96 25.00 1.61
N THR A 443 19.48 26.17 2.01
CA THR A 443 20.76 26.23 2.75
C THR A 443 20.60 26.42 4.27
N LYS A 444 19.38 26.54 4.80
CA LYS A 444 19.14 26.89 6.22
C LYS A 444 17.94 26.17 6.86
N THR A 445 17.66 24.96 6.44
CA THR A 445 16.68 24.06 7.08
C THR A 445 17.40 23.11 8.03
N ASN A 446 16.89 22.96 9.25
CA ASN A 446 17.34 21.90 10.14
C ASN A 446 16.81 20.57 9.60
N GLU A 447 17.69 19.58 9.45
CA GLU A 447 17.35 18.19 9.17
C GLU A 447 18.31 17.32 9.99
N ILE A 448 17.80 16.75 11.08
CA ILE A 448 18.60 15.97 12.02
C ILE A 448 17.89 14.65 12.29
N LYS A 449 18.57 13.55 11.99
CA LYS A 449 18.11 12.18 12.25
C LYS A 449 18.90 11.58 13.41
N GLN A 450 18.21 11.04 14.40
CA GLN A 450 18.84 10.35 15.53
C GLN A 450 18.10 9.07 15.88
N ARG A 451 18.87 8.02 16.16
CA ARG A 451 18.36 6.73 16.61
C ARG A 451 18.56 6.61 18.12
N VAL A 452 17.53 6.14 18.81
CA VAL A 452 17.52 5.99 20.27
C VAL A 452 16.97 4.61 20.61
N GLU A 453 17.67 3.85 21.43
CA GLU A 453 17.15 2.60 21.98
C GLU A 453 16.26 2.90 23.20
N PRO A 454 14.99 2.45 23.19
CA PRO A 454 14.12 2.64 24.35
C PRO A 454 14.60 1.77 25.52
N HIS A 455 14.61 2.36 26.72
CA HIS A 455 14.83 1.61 27.95
C HIS A 455 13.47 1.24 28.56
N ASN A 456 13.19 -0.06 28.62
CA ASN A 456 11.84 -0.63 28.75
C ASN A 456 10.96 -0.18 27.57
N ASP A 457 10.15 0.87 27.75
CA ASP A 457 9.29 1.43 26.70
C ASP A 457 9.50 2.94 26.54
N TYR A 458 10.42 3.55 27.30
CA TYR A 458 10.64 5.00 27.30
C TYR A 458 11.96 5.36 26.62
N PHE A 459 11.96 6.45 25.85
CA PHE A 459 13.16 7.03 25.27
C PHE A 459 13.16 8.56 25.40
N SER A 460 14.36 9.14 25.44
CA SER A 460 14.55 10.59 25.41
C SER A 460 15.82 10.96 24.66
N THR A 461 15.74 12.03 23.87
CA THR A 461 16.91 12.67 23.26
C THR A 461 16.70 14.17 23.11
N GLN A 462 17.75 14.87 22.68
CA GLN A 462 17.74 16.31 22.47
C GLN A 462 18.32 16.66 21.11
N PHE A 463 17.67 17.60 20.44
CA PHE A 463 18.11 18.18 19.18
C PHE A 463 18.43 19.65 19.38
N LEU A 464 19.46 20.13 18.70
CA LEU A 464 19.85 21.54 18.72
C LEU A 464 19.55 22.16 17.37
N LEU A 465 18.57 23.05 17.32
CA LEU A 465 18.03 23.63 16.10
C LEU A 465 18.48 25.08 15.94
N ASN A 466 18.85 25.47 14.73
CA ASN A 466 19.33 26.81 14.41
C ASN A 466 18.30 27.57 13.57
N PHE A 467 17.99 28.81 13.96
CA PHE A 467 16.95 29.64 13.34
C PHE A 467 17.49 31.00 12.89
N SER A 468 18.53 30.98 12.05
CA SER A 468 19.20 32.21 11.59
C SER A 468 18.38 33.09 10.63
N ILE A 469 17.20 32.65 10.18
CA ILE A 469 16.29 33.43 9.33
C ILE A 469 15.09 33.89 10.18
N LEU A 470 14.82 35.19 10.16
CA LEU A 470 13.67 35.80 10.83
C LEU A 470 12.36 35.33 10.23
N GLY A 471 11.35 35.12 11.09
CA GLY A 471 10.02 34.69 10.69
C GLY A 471 9.55 33.45 11.45
N THR A 472 8.41 32.91 11.01
CA THR A 472 7.82 31.72 11.62
C THR A 472 8.28 30.47 10.88
N HIS A 473 8.85 29.53 11.63
CA HIS A 473 9.26 28.21 11.18
C HIS A 473 8.31 27.16 11.74
N THR A 474 8.09 26.08 10.99
CA THR A 474 7.45 24.87 11.48
C THR A 474 8.51 23.80 11.65
N VAL A 475 8.67 23.36 12.88
CA VAL A 475 9.48 22.20 13.23
C VAL A 475 8.58 20.98 13.22
N THR A 476 9.00 19.93 12.51
CA THR A 476 8.31 18.65 12.45
C THR A 476 9.21 17.59 13.07
N VAL A 477 8.68 16.82 14.02
CA VAL A 477 9.31 15.64 14.58
C VAL A 477 8.52 14.42 14.11
N GLU A 478 9.20 13.52 13.41
CA GLU A 478 8.65 12.25 12.96
C GLU A 478 9.35 11.11 13.69
N ALA A 479 8.57 10.19 14.25
CA ALA A 479 9.10 8.95 14.80
C ALA A 479 8.88 7.78 13.84
N SER A 480 9.88 6.93 13.71
CA SER A 480 9.83 5.65 13.02
C SER A 480 10.38 4.58 13.94
N VAL A 481 9.80 3.38 13.91
CA VAL A 481 10.34 2.24 14.68
C VAL A 481 11.33 1.49 13.82
N VAL A 482 12.35 0.93 14.44
CA VAL A 482 13.30 0.05 13.75
C VAL A 482 13.28 -1.28 14.47
N ASP A 483 13.08 -2.34 13.70
CA ASP A 483 12.97 -3.69 14.23
C ASP A 483 14.34 -4.37 14.42
N GLU A 484 14.32 -5.59 14.95
CA GLU A 484 15.52 -6.41 15.19
C GLU A 484 16.28 -6.79 13.90
N SER A 485 15.62 -6.71 12.73
CA SER A 485 16.26 -6.93 11.42
C SER A 485 16.89 -5.66 10.85
N GLY A 486 16.76 -4.52 11.55
CA GLY A 486 17.29 -3.23 11.12
C GLY A 486 16.39 -2.47 10.14
N ILE A 487 15.19 -2.96 9.86
CA ILE A 487 14.25 -2.32 8.93
C ILE A 487 13.57 -1.14 9.65
N GLU A 488 13.57 0.03 9.00
CA GLU A 488 12.89 1.23 9.47
C GLU A 488 11.43 1.26 8.98
N TRP A 489 10.51 1.43 9.92
CA TRP A 489 9.07 1.44 9.71
C TRP A 489 8.49 2.80 10.09
N LYS A 490 7.82 3.45 9.14
CA LYS A 490 7.20 4.78 9.24
C LYS A 490 5.85 4.71 9.97
N THR A 491 5.82 4.13 11.16
CA THR A 491 4.57 3.87 11.93
C THR A 491 4.40 4.82 13.13
N GLY A 492 5.40 5.64 13.46
CA GLY A 492 5.30 6.58 14.57
C GLY A 492 4.57 7.88 14.21
N PRO A 493 4.19 8.68 15.22
CA PRO A 493 3.48 9.94 15.00
C PRO A 493 4.38 10.98 14.35
N LYS A 494 3.72 11.91 13.66
CA LYS A 494 4.28 13.17 13.19
C LYS A 494 3.73 14.30 14.05
N THR A 495 4.59 15.00 14.77
CA THR A 495 4.21 16.12 15.65
C THR A 495 4.87 17.39 15.18
N THR A 496 4.12 18.49 15.15
CA THR A 496 4.61 19.79 14.68
C THR A 496 4.59 20.83 15.79
N VAL A 497 5.58 21.71 15.78
CA VAL A 497 5.71 22.86 16.70
C VAL A 497 6.06 24.10 15.89
N SER A 498 5.41 25.21 16.21
CA SER A 498 5.70 26.51 15.59
C SER A 498 6.78 27.25 16.38
N VAL A 499 7.79 27.77 15.69
CA VAL A 499 8.91 28.51 16.26
C VAL A 499 9.02 29.87 15.57
N LYS A 500 9.07 30.96 16.33
CA LYS A 500 9.23 32.30 15.77
C LYS A 500 10.64 32.82 16.03
N SER A 501 11.42 32.93 14.97
CA SER A 501 12.74 33.56 14.99
C SER A 501 12.59 35.07 15.00
N LEU A 502 13.11 35.70 16.06
CA LEU A 502 13.06 37.12 16.31
C LEU A 502 14.46 37.73 16.17
N GLU A 503 14.51 38.97 15.73
CA GLU A 503 15.77 39.70 15.66
C GLU A 503 16.26 39.99 17.07
N ASP A 504 17.54 39.78 17.28
CA ASP A 504 18.22 40.08 18.53
C ASP A 504 18.00 41.57 18.95
N PRO A 505 17.59 41.86 20.19
CA PRO A 505 17.30 43.22 20.65
C PRO A 505 18.44 44.21 20.47
N TYR A 506 19.70 43.75 20.60
CA TYR A 506 20.87 44.61 20.38
C TYR A 506 21.01 44.99 18.90
N SER A 507 20.78 44.03 18.01
CA SER A 507 20.76 44.25 16.55
C SER A 507 19.62 45.22 16.14
N GLN A 508 18.45 45.12 16.76
CA GLN A 508 17.35 46.07 16.56
C GLN A 508 17.71 47.49 17.03
N GLN A 509 18.30 47.62 18.22
CA GLN A 509 18.74 48.91 18.76
C GLN A 509 19.81 49.57 17.88
N LEU A 510 20.77 48.80 17.38
CA LEU A 510 21.81 49.29 16.48
C LEU A 510 21.20 49.82 15.17
N ARG A 511 20.23 49.10 14.59
CA ARG A 511 19.50 49.55 13.39
C ARG A 511 18.72 50.85 13.65
N HIS A 512 18.08 50.97 14.81
CA HIS A 512 17.35 52.19 15.20
C HIS A 512 18.28 53.38 15.45
N GLN A 513 19.45 53.18 16.06
CA GLN A 513 20.46 54.23 16.23
C GLN A 513 21.04 54.71 14.90
N LEU A 514 21.30 53.79 13.96
CA LEU A 514 21.75 54.11 12.61
C LEU A 514 20.68 54.87 11.79
N GLN A 515 19.39 54.63 12.04
CA GLN A 515 18.30 55.37 11.39
C GLN A 515 18.04 56.75 12.01
N GLN A 516 18.26 56.94 13.31
CA GLN A 516 18.07 58.24 13.98
C GLN A 516 19.28 59.20 13.83
N GLY A 517 20.48 58.69 13.53
CA GLY A 517 21.67 59.51 13.28
C GLY A 517 21.69 60.25 11.93
N GLY A 518 20.69 60.09 11.07
CA GLY A 518 20.66 60.58 9.69
C GLY A 518 19.88 61.88 9.42
N ALA A 519 19.33 62.56 10.43
CA ALA A 519 18.44 63.71 10.21
C ALA A 519 18.82 64.95 11.04
N GLN A 520 19.89 65.65 10.66
CA GLN A 520 20.02 67.10 10.86
C GLN A 520 20.70 67.76 9.66
N PRO A 521 20.03 68.64 8.90
CA PRO A 521 20.71 69.48 7.92
C PRO A 521 21.33 70.69 8.65
N ALA A 522 22.65 70.80 8.63
CA ALA A 522 23.39 72.00 9.06
C ALA A 522 23.28 73.12 8.00
N PRO A 523 23.33 74.41 8.40
CA PRO A 523 22.94 75.53 7.57
C PRO A 523 24.02 75.87 6.51
N GLN A 524 23.59 76.16 5.29
CA GLN A 524 24.45 76.63 4.20
C GLN A 524 25.05 78.01 4.54
N ARG A 525 26.38 78.05 4.74
CA ARG A 525 27.16 79.29 4.68
C ARG A 525 27.48 79.62 3.23
N SER A 526 26.96 80.75 2.78
CA SER A 526 27.31 81.44 1.55
C SER A 526 28.73 82.05 1.65
N THR A 527 29.60 81.70 0.72
CA THR A 527 30.83 82.46 0.45
C THR A 527 31.07 82.54 -1.05
N TYR A 528 30.94 83.76 -1.57
CA TYR A 528 31.48 84.24 -2.84
C TYR A 528 32.98 83.95 -2.94
N THR A 529 33.47 83.62 -4.14
CA THR A 529 34.69 84.27 -4.68
C THR A 529 34.73 84.21 -6.20
N ARG A 530 35.11 85.34 -6.79
CA ARG A 530 35.41 85.58 -8.21
C ARG A 530 36.55 84.67 -8.70
N PHE A 531 36.46 84.18 -9.92
CA PHE A 531 37.22 84.68 -11.08
C PHE A 531 36.43 84.45 -12.36
#